data_AF-C7TYW0-F1
#
_entry.id   AF-C7TYW0-F1
#
_cell.length_a   1.000
_cell.length_b   1.000
_cell.length_c   1.000
_cell.angle_alpha   90.00
_cell.angle_beta   90.00
_cell.angle_gamma   90.00
#
_symmetry.space_group_name_H-M   'P 1'
#
loop_
_entity.id
_entity.type
_entity.pdbx_description
1 polymer ?
#
loop_
_entity_poly.entity_id
_entity_poly.type
_entity_poly.pdbx_seq_one_letter_code
_entity_poly.pdbx_strand_id
1 'polypeptide(L)'
;MKMHVMTWFIFVFTLLMLQLGNSQVYVFWDYLQLKLIWPPSYCSYNHCKLNPYVKNFTVNGLWATKKPYAEQVNCPAPKQFDPQYLATIRNQLAIQWENLKDYQCPMPLWEKQWDIYGKCVSYDSLIDTIFKYFDFALQQALKLDLLKKVSRTLMSVLCNHY
;
A
#
# COMPACT_ATOMS: atom_id res chain seq x y z
N MET A 1 16.18 -57.08 12.59
CA MET A 1 17.12 -56.04 12.12
C MET A 1 16.66 -55.27 10.87
N LYS A 2 15.85 -55.85 9.96
CA LYS A 2 15.37 -55.14 8.75
C LYS A 2 14.29 -54.07 8.99
N MET A 3 13.45 -54.26 10.01
CA MET A 3 12.32 -53.36 10.29
C MET A 3 12.74 -51.98 10.84
N HIS A 4 13.78 -51.93 11.68
CA HIS A 4 14.31 -50.66 12.22
C HIS A 4 15.01 -49.80 11.16
N VAL A 5 15.62 -50.42 10.16
CA VAL A 5 16.27 -49.71 9.05
C VAL A 5 15.21 -49.07 8.15
N MET A 6 14.13 -49.79 7.85
CA MET A 6 13.02 -49.30 7.04
C MET A 6 12.27 -48.14 7.70
N THR A 7 12.03 -48.19 9.01
CA THR A 7 11.39 -47.08 9.73
C THR A 7 12.27 -45.83 9.78
N TRP A 8 13.60 -45.99 9.83
CA TRP A 8 14.54 -44.87 9.78
C TRP A 8 14.52 -44.16 8.41
N PHE A 9 14.48 -44.93 7.31
CA PHE A 9 14.34 -44.36 5.96
C PHE A 9 13.02 -43.61 5.77
N ILE A 10 11.91 -44.14 6.27
CA ILE A 10 10.60 -43.48 6.21
C ILE A 10 10.64 -42.16 7.00
N PHE A 11 11.20 -42.16 8.20
CA PHE A 11 11.31 -40.95 9.02
C PHE A 11 12.16 -39.86 8.34
N VAL A 12 13.32 -40.22 7.79
CA VAL A 12 14.18 -39.30 7.02
C VAL A 12 13.47 -38.77 5.79
N PHE A 13 12.77 -39.63 5.04
CA PHE A 13 12.00 -39.22 3.86
C PHE A 13 10.85 -38.28 4.24
N THR A 14 10.12 -38.54 5.33
CA THR A 14 9.08 -37.64 5.83
C THR A 14 9.63 -36.29 6.28
N LEU A 15 10.79 -36.26 6.94
CA LEU A 15 11.47 -35.01 7.30
C LEU A 15 11.94 -34.22 6.07
N LEU A 16 12.43 -34.91 5.03
CA LEU A 16 12.82 -34.28 3.76
C LEU A 16 11.60 -33.66 3.05
N MET A 17 10.47 -34.36 3.02
CA MET A 17 9.23 -33.86 2.43
C MET A 17 8.63 -32.68 3.21
N LEU A 18 8.78 -32.66 4.55
CA LEU A 18 8.41 -31.53 5.41
C LEU A 18 9.24 -30.27 5.12
N GLN A 19 10.50 -30.41 4.68
CA GLN A 19 11.35 -29.28 4.31
C GLN A 19 11.03 -28.72 2.92
N LEU A 20 10.55 -29.55 2.00
CA LEU A 20 10.18 -29.14 0.64
C LEU A 20 8.83 -28.40 0.57
N GLY A 21 8.00 -28.45 1.62
CA GLY A 21 6.69 -27.80 1.68
C GLY A 21 6.68 -26.32 2.09
N ASN A 22 7.81 -25.76 2.51
CA ASN A 22 7.92 -24.37 2.97
C ASN A 22 8.57 -23.46 1.91
N SER A 23 7.99 -23.36 0.71
CA SER A 23 8.39 -22.30 -0.22
C SER A 23 7.75 -20.97 0.23
N GLN A 24 8.51 -20.15 0.94
CA GLN A 24 8.13 -18.75 1.16
C GLN A 24 8.11 -18.04 -0.20
N VAL A 25 6.93 -17.58 -0.63
CA VAL A 25 6.80 -16.81 -1.89
C VAL A 25 7.32 -15.40 -1.62
N TYR A 26 8.59 -15.17 -1.91
CA TYR A 26 9.20 -13.85 -1.81
C TYR A 26 8.69 -12.94 -2.94
N VAL A 27 8.08 -11.82 -2.55
CA VAL A 27 7.64 -10.78 -3.47
C VAL A 27 8.77 -9.76 -3.60
N PHE A 28 9.36 -9.67 -4.79
CA PHE A 28 10.41 -8.70 -5.10
C PHE A 28 9.83 -7.51 -5.87
N TRP A 29 10.37 -6.32 -5.67
CA TRP A 29 10.02 -5.10 -6.40
C TRP A 29 11.24 -4.18 -6.49
N ASP A 30 11.25 -3.26 -7.47
CA ASP A 30 12.40 -2.38 -7.75
C ASP A 30 12.24 -0.99 -7.14
N TYR A 31 11.02 -0.46 -7.13
CA TYR A 31 10.71 0.86 -6.57
C TYR A 31 9.27 0.96 -6.08
N LEU A 32 9.00 1.97 -5.24
CA LEU A 32 7.65 2.32 -4.79
C LEU A 32 7.12 3.53 -5.56
N GLN A 33 5.84 3.48 -5.91
CA GLN A 33 5.11 4.59 -6.53
C GLN A 33 4.10 5.14 -5.54
N LEU A 34 4.36 6.33 -5.01
CA LEU A 34 3.34 7.12 -4.31
C LEU A 34 2.45 7.79 -5.36
N LYS A 35 1.20 7.37 -5.42
CA LYS A 35 0.20 7.94 -6.32
C LYS A 35 -0.67 8.92 -5.55
N LEU A 36 -0.69 10.16 -6.03
CA LEU A 36 -1.54 11.22 -5.52
C LEU A 36 -2.67 11.51 -6.50
N ILE A 37 -3.79 11.97 -5.97
CA ILE A 37 -4.97 12.35 -6.75
C ILE A 37 -5.46 13.72 -6.35
N TRP A 38 -5.92 14.49 -7.33
CA TRP A 38 -6.62 15.74 -7.11
C TRP A 38 -8.12 15.47 -7.05
N PRO A 39 -8.77 15.54 -5.87
CA PRO A 39 -10.17 15.15 -5.72
C PRO A 39 -11.13 15.85 -6.72
N PRO A 40 -11.03 17.18 -6.95
CA PRO A 40 -11.90 17.86 -7.91
C PRO A 40 -11.79 17.32 -9.35
N SER A 41 -10.59 16.99 -9.83
CA SER A 41 -10.42 16.42 -11.18
C SER A 41 -10.93 15.00 -11.31
N TYR A 42 -10.82 14.18 -10.25
CA TYR A 42 -11.43 12.85 -10.26
C TYR A 42 -12.97 12.97 -10.31
N CYS A 43 -13.51 13.88 -9.50
CA CYS A 43 -14.93 14.15 -9.37
C CYS A 43 -15.59 14.80 -10.59
N SER A 44 -14.84 15.48 -11.47
CA SER A 44 -15.42 16.07 -12.67
C SER A 44 -15.89 15.03 -13.69
N TYR A 45 -15.40 13.79 -13.60
CA TYR A 45 -15.75 12.70 -14.52
C TYR A 45 -16.39 11.49 -13.83
N ASN A 46 -16.37 11.43 -12.50
CA ASN A 46 -16.86 10.29 -11.73
C ASN A 46 -17.92 10.73 -10.74
N HIS A 47 -18.91 9.86 -10.50
CA HIS A 47 -19.84 10.05 -9.38
C HIS A 47 -19.04 9.95 -8.08
N CYS A 48 -19.04 11.04 -7.33
CA CYS A 48 -18.21 11.19 -6.15
C CYS A 48 -18.93 12.01 -5.09
N LYS A 49 -18.41 11.97 -3.88
CA LYS A 49 -18.79 12.87 -2.80
C LYS A 49 -17.53 13.62 -2.39
N LEU A 50 -17.39 14.88 -2.81
CA LEU A 50 -16.24 15.69 -2.39
C LEU A 50 -16.29 15.91 -0.88
N ASN A 51 -15.16 15.68 -0.23
CA ASN A 51 -14.99 15.96 1.17
C ASN A 51 -14.73 17.46 1.36
N PRO A 52 -15.62 18.20 2.04
CA PRO A 52 -15.48 19.65 2.20
C PRO A 52 -14.24 20.07 2.99
N TYR A 53 -13.62 19.13 3.72
CA TYR A 53 -12.42 19.36 4.52
C TYR A 53 -11.12 19.17 3.72
N VAL A 54 -11.18 18.66 2.49
CA VAL A 54 -10.00 18.39 1.67
C VAL A 54 -9.81 19.48 0.62
N LYS A 55 -8.66 20.14 0.67
CA LYS A 55 -8.25 21.21 -0.27
C LYS A 55 -6.91 20.95 -0.95
N ASN A 56 -6.34 19.76 -0.76
CA ASN A 56 -5.02 19.38 -1.29
C ASN A 56 -5.14 18.06 -2.09
N PHE A 57 -4.06 17.64 -2.73
CA PHE A 57 -3.91 16.28 -3.24
C PHE A 57 -4.01 15.28 -2.08
N THR A 58 -4.69 14.16 -2.33
CA THR A 58 -4.79 13.03 -1.41
C THR A 58 -4.06 11.82 -1.98
N VAL A 59 -3.74 10.85 -1.13
CA VAL A 59 -3.16 9.58 -1.53
C VAL A 59 -4.22 8.76 -2.26
N ASN A 60 -3.85 8.26 -3.44
CA ASN A 60 -4.59 7.25 -4.17
C ASN A 60 -4.01 5.86 -3.94
N GLY A 61 -2.70 5.76 -3.73
CA GLY A 61 -2.00 4.48 -3.63
C GLY A 61 -0.52 4.59 -3.27
N LEU A 62 0.04 3.52 -2.70
CA LEU A 62 1.48 3.29 -2.58
C LEU A 62 1.79 1.90 -3.13
N TRP A 63 2.37 1.82 -4.33
CA TRP A 63 2.42 0.56 -5.08
C TRP A 63 3.86 0.12 -5.30
N ALA A 64 4.15 -1.13 -4.93
CA ALA A 64 5.40 -1.80 -5.27
C ALA A 64 5.44 -2.11 -6.76
N THR A 65 6.53 -1.76 -7.44
CA THR A 65 6.61 -1.84 -8.90
C THR A 65 7.94 -2.42 -9.33
N LYS A 66 7.89 -3.32 -10.31
CA LYS A 66 9.05 -3.84 -11.03
C LYS A 66 9.30 -3.05 -12.30
N LYS A 67 10.56 -2.92 -12.69
CA LYS A 67 10.94 -2.35 -13.97
C LYS A 67 10.39 -3.22 -15.11
N PRO A 68 9.95 -2.61 -16.23
CA PRO A 68 9.91 -1.17 -16.44
C PRO A 68 8.76 -0.48 -15.68
N TYR A 69 7.55 -1.03 -15.66
CA TYR A 69 6.36 -0.40 -15.02
C TYR A 69 5.32 -1.43 -14.53
N ALA A 70 5.78 -2.59 -14.04
CA ALA A 70 4.91 -3.69 -13.62
C ALA A 70 4.57 -3.62 -12.12
N GLU A 71 3.39 -3.09 -11.81
CA GLU A 71 2.85 -3.04 -10.44
C GLU A 71 2.66 -4.45 -9.89
N GLN A 72 3.08 -4.66 -8.65
CA GLN A 72 2.84 -5.89 -7.92
C GLN A 72 1.46 -5.80 -7.27
N VAL A 73 0.60 -6.79 -7.54
CA VAL A 73 -0.78 -6.84 -7.05
C VAL A 73 -1.13 -8.23 -6.53
N ASN A 74 -2.08 -8.30 -5.60
CA ASN A 74 -2.66 -9.53 -5.06
C ASN A 74 -1.60 -10.50 -4.53
N CYS A 75 -0.55 -9.96 -3.89
CA CYS A 75 0.55 -10.78 -3.40
C CYS A 75 0.11 -11.66 -2.22
N PRO A 76 0.67 -12.87 -2.09
CA PRO A 76 0.43 -13.71 -0.93
C PRO A 76 1.00 -13.01 0.30
N ALA A 77 0.17 -12.86 1.33
CA ALA A 77 0.60 -12.24 2.57
C ALA A 77 0.19 -13.06 3.79
N PRO A 78 0.95 -12.95 4.88
CA PRO A 78 0.62 -13.62 6.13
C PRO A 78 -0.54 -12.96 6.88
N LYS A 79 -0.88 -11.69 6.62
CA LYS A 79 -1.84 -10.91 7.43
C LYS A 79 -3.05 -10.43 6.64
N GLN A 80 -4.24 -10.76 7.14
CA GLN A 80 -5.49 -10.15 6.70
C GLN A 80 -5.56 -8.70 7.18
N PHE A 81 -6.33 -7.89 6.46
CA PHE A 81 -6.60 -6.53 6.89
C PHE A 81 -7.31 -6.53 8.26
N ASP A 82 -6.84 -5.69 9.17
CA ASP A 82 -7.50 -5.42 10.44
C ASP A 82 -7.45 -3.91 10.72
N PRO A 83 -8.62 -3.24 10.80
CA PRO A 83 -8.69 -1.80 10.99
C PRO A 83 -8.15 -1.32 12.34
N GLN A 84 -8.02 -2.19 13.34
CA GLN A 84 -7.48 -1.84 14.65
C GLN A 84 -6.03 -1.34 14.54
N TYR A 85 -5.24 -1.87 13.60
CA TYR A 85 -3.88 -1.40 13.35
C TYR A 85 -3.81 0.05 12.84
N LEU A 86 -4.92 0.62 12.38
CA LEU A 86 -4.99 1.99 11.88
C LEU A 86 -5.58 2.97 12.91
N ALA A 87 -5.96 2.51 14.11
CA ALA A 87 -6.70 3.31 15.07
C ALA A 87 -6.04 4.67 15.38
N THR A 88 -4.71 4.71 15.50
CA THR A 88 -3.94 5.92 15.83
C THR A 88 -3.84 6.93 14.68
N ILE A 89 -3.94 6.50 13.43
CA ILE A 89 -3.81 7.35 12.23
C ILE A 89 -5.12 7.48 11.44
N ARG A 90 -6.21 6.85 11.90
CA ARG A 90 -7.51 6.77 11.21
C ARG A 90 -8.04 8.13 10.78
N ASN A 91 -7.97 9.13 11.66
CA ASN A 91 -8.49 10.48 11.36
C ASN A 91 -7.66 11.17 10.28
N GLN A 92 -6.34 10.98 10.28
CA GLN A 92 -5.47 11.54 9.25
C GLN A 92 -5.67 10.83 7.91
N LEU A 93 -5.79 9.50 7.92
CA LEU A 93 -6.11 8.71 6.72
C LEU A 93 -7.46 9.10 6.12
N ALA A 94 -8.49 9.36 6.94
CA ALA A 94 -9.82 9.76 6.45
C ALA A 94 -9.81 11.06 5.63
N ILE A 95 -8.79 11.91 5.83
CA ILE A 95 -8.61 13.17 5.10
C ILE A 95 -7.59 12.99 3.96
N GLN A 96 -6.44 12.40 4.27
CA GLN A 96 -5.29 12.35 3.37
C GLN A 96 -5.30 11.14 2.44
N TRP A 97 -6.07 10.10 2.73
CA TRP A 97 -6.26 8.91 1.88
C TRP A 97 -7.74 8.54 1.86
N GLU A 98 -8.56 9.51 1.47
CA GLU A 98 -10.01 9.41 1.51
C GLU A 98 -10.59 8.50 0.41
N ASN A 99 -11.81 8.02 0.65
CA ASN A 99 -12.60 7.37 -0.38
C ASN A 99 -13.42 8.40 -1.16
N LEU A 100 -12.99 8.69 -2.39
CA LEU A 100 -13.66 9.68 -3.25
C LEU A 100 -15.08 9.28 -3.67
N LYS A 101 -15.43 7.98 -3.62
CA LYS A 101 -16.81 7.53 -3.88
C LYS A 101 -17.72 7.79 -2.68
N ASP A 102 -17.20 7.60 -1.47
CA ASP A 102 -17.90 7.89 -0.22
C ASP A 102 -16.90 8.19 0.91
N TYR A 103 -16.64 9.48 1.14
CA TYR A 103 -15.66 9.90 2.14
C TYR A 103 -16.09 9.57 3.58
N GLN A 104 -17.38 9.30 3.81
CA GLN A 104 -17.89 8.92 5.14
C GLN A 104 -17.55 7.47 5.47
N CYS A 105 -17.34 6.64 4.45
CA CYS A 105 -16.98 5.23 4.59
C CYS A 105 -15.62 4.94 3.91
N PRO A 106 -14.49 5.32 4.53
CA PRO A 106 -13.17 5.11 3.94
C PRO A 106 -12.63 3.69 4.13
N MET A 107 -13.15 2.92 5.08
CA MET A 107 -12.62 1.59 5.44
C MET A 107 -12.55 0.60 4.26
N PRO A 108 -13.61 0.46 3.43
CA PRO A 108 -13.55 -0.47 2.28
C PRO A 108 -12.47 -0.09 1.26
N LEU A 109 -12.11 1.19 1.15
CA LEU A 109 -10.98 1.60 0.31
C LEU A 109 -9.67 1.08 0.89
N TRP A 110 -9.43 1.27 2.18
CA TRP A 110 -8.16 0.89 2.82
C TRP A 110 -7.98 -0.62 2.82
N GLU A 111 -9.03 -1.38 3.12
CA GLU A 111 -9.00 -2.85 3.01
C GLU A 111 -8.61 -3.28 1.59
N LYS A 112 -9.26 -2.71 0.57
CA LYS A 112 -8.93 -2.99 -0.83
C LYS A 112 -7.50 -2.59 -1.21
N GLN A 113 -7.01 -1.44 -0.73
CA GLN A 113 -5.64 -0.98 -0.99
C GLN A 113 -4.61 -1.90 -0.33
N TRP A 114 -4.90 -2.38 0.88
CA TRP A 114 -4.06 -3.36 1.56
C TRP A 114 -4.04 -4.69 0.81
N ASP A 115 -5.21 -5.23 0.49
CA ASP A 115 -5.35 -6.54 -0.12
C ASP A 115 -4.74 -6.62 -1.51
N ILE A 116 -4.87 -5.56 -2.31
CA ILE A 116 -4.30 -5.53 -3.66
C ILE A 116 -2.83 -5.15 -3.61
N TYR A 117 -2.43 -4.12 -2.87
CA TYR A 117 -1.10 -3.52 -2.99
C TYR A 117 -0.24 -3.63 -1.72
N GLY A 118 -0.82 -3.37 -0.55
CA GLY A 118 -0.08 -3.36 0.72
C GLY A 118 0.55 -4.71 1.05
N LYS A 119 -0.12 -5.81 0.70
CA LYS A 119 0.41 -7.17 0.84
C LYS A 119 1.75 -7.37 0.12
N CYS A 120 1.97 -6.70 -1.00
CA CYS A 120 3.17 -6.83 -1.83
C CYS A 120 4.42 -6.19 -1.22
N VAL A 121 4.29 -5.40 -0.15
CA VAL A 121 5.42 -4.81 0.57
C VAL A 121 5.67 -5.45 1.94
N SER A 122 4.88 -6.46 2.31
CA SER A 122 4.92 -7.11 3.64
C SER A 122 6.27 -7.76 4.00
N TYR A 123 7.20 -7.88 3.06
CA TYR A 123 8.54 -8.44 3.27
C TYR A 123 9.62 -7.35 3.43
N ASP A 124 9.29 -6.07 3.24
CA ASP A 124 10.22 -4.95 3.45
C ASP A 124 10.08 -4.41 4.88
N SER A 125 11.13 -4.52 5.67
CA SER A 125 11.16 -4.11 7.09
C SER A 125 10.68 -2.68 7.40
N LEU A 126 10.75 -1.77 6.42
CA LEU A 126 10.29 -0.38 6.58
C LEU A 126 8.75 -0.27 6.54
N ILE A 127 8.08 -1.18 5.83
CA ILE A 127 6.63 -1.11 5.51
C ILE A 127 5.92 -2.48 5.61
N ASP A 128 6.48 -3.40 6.39
CA ASP A 128 6.06 -4.80 6.57
C ASP A 128 4.76 -5.01 7.37
N THR A 129 4.10 -3.94 7.83
CA THR A 129 2.85 -4.02 8.59
C THR A 129 1.80 -3.10 8.00
N ILE A 130 0.51 -3.40 8.27
CA ILE A 130 -0.61 -2.55 7.89
C ILE A 130 -0.37 -1.11 8.34
N PHE A 131 -0.06 -0.91 9.62
CA PHE A 131 0.23 0.42 10.16
C PHE A 131 1.36 1.12 9.40
N LYS A 132 2.54 0.48 9.27
CA LYS A 132 3.71 1.09 8.61
C LYS A 132 3.44 1.41 7.14
N TYR A 133 2.72 0.56 6.41
CA TYR A 133 2.37 0.80 5.00
C TYR A 133 1.54 2.08 4.84
N PHE A 134 0.47 2.21 5.63
CA PHE A 134 -0.42 3.37 5.58
C PHE A 134 0.24 4.63 6.12
N ASP A 135 0.97 4.54 7.23
CA ASP A 135 1.70 5.66 7.81
C ASP A 135 2.80 6.14 6.86
N PHE A 136 3.58 5.24 6.26
CA PHE A 136 4.62 5.63 5.32
C PHE A 136 4.06 6.42 4.13
N ALA A 137 2.99 5.94 3.49
CA ALA A 137 2.35 6.65 2.39
C ALA A 137 1.85 8.04 2.82
N LEU A 138 1.22 8.11 4.00
CA LEU A 138 0.71 9.34 4.59
C LEU A 138 1.85 10.35 4.83
N GLN A 139 2.95 9.92 5.46
CA GLN A 139 4.10 10.78 5.73
C GLN A 139 4.76 11.28 4.44
N GLN A 140 4.89 10.42 3.41
CA GLN A 140 5.45 10.86 2.13
C GLN A 140 4.54 11.87 1.43
N ALA A 141 3.22 11.69 1.47
CA ALA A 141 2.28 12.64 0.88
C ALA A 141 2.31 14.00 1.59
N LEU A 142 2.28 14.01 2.92
CA LEU A 142 2.38 15.23 3.73
C LEU A 142 3.71 15.97 3.52
N LYS A 143 4.82 15.23 3.42
CA LYS A 143 6.14 15.80 3.15
C LYS A 143 6.25 16.38 1.74
N LEU A 144 5.61 15.75 0.76
CA LEU A 144 5.67 16.22 -0.63
C LEU A 144 4.89 17.54 -0.80
N ASP A 145 3.71 17.64 -0.18
CA ASP A 145 2.78 18.79 -0.29
C ASP A 145 2.74 19.37 -1.71
N LEU A 146 2.24 18.54 -2.64
CA LEU A 146 2.36 18.80 -4.08
C LEU A 146 1.71 20.13 -4.48
N LEU A 147 0.54 20.45 -3.93
CA LEU A 147 -0.14 21.71 -4.25
C LEU A 147 0.72 22.92 -3.88
N LYS A 148 1.36 22.91 -2.71
CA LYS A 148 2.27 23.98 -2.28
C LYS A 148 3.49 24.10 -3.17
N LYS A 149 4.03 22.99 -3.69
CA LYS A 149 5.15 23.03 -4.65
C LYS A 149 4.71 23.60 -5.99
N VAL A 150 3.60 23.13 -6.54
CA VAL A 150 3.10 23.59 -7.84
C VAL A 150 2.64 25.05 -7.77
N SER A 151 1.97 25.47 -6.70
CA SER A 151 1.54 26.86 -6.53
C SER A 151 2.72 27.83 -6.45
N ARG A 152 3.80 27.48 -5.73
CA ARG A 152 5.03 28.27 -5.71
C ARG A 152 5.66 28.40 -7.10
N THR A 153 5.73 27.30 -7.85
CA THR A 153 6.26 27.33 -9.21
C THR A 153 5.38 28.19 -10.13
N LEU A 154 4.06 28.01 -10.10
CA LEU A 154 3.14 28.81 -10.90
C LEU A 154 3.18 30.30 -10.53
N MET A 155 3.26 30.65 -9.24
CA MET A 155 3.45 32.03 -8.79
C MET A 155 4.80 32.59 -9.26
N SER A 156 5.88 31.81 -9.22
CA SER A 156 7.19 32.26 -9.72
C SER A 156 7.19 32.48 -11.24
N VAL A 157 6.49 31.64 -12.01
CA VAL A 157 6.33 31.79 -13.46
C VAL A 157 5.49 33.03 -13.78
N LEU A 158 4.40 33.26 -13.05
CA LEU A 158 3.55 34.45 -13.22
C LEU A 158 4.30 35.74 -12.83
N CYS A 159 5.14 35.73 -11.81
CA CYS A 159 5.94 36.89 -11.42
C CYS A 159 7.12 37.18 -12.37
N ASN A 160 7.64 36.19 -13.11
CA ASN A 160 8.72 36.41 -14.08
C ASN A 160 8.23 36.95 -15.44
N HIS A 161 6.92 37.19 -15.58
CA HIS A 161 6.30 37.74 -16.78
C HIS A 161 5.75 39.17 -16.59
N TYR A 162 6.12 39.85 -15.50
CA TYR A 162 5.85 41.28 -15.25
C TYR A 162 7.12 42.04 -14.89
#